data_AF-A0A6G8G3Z4-F1
#
_entry.id   AF-A0A6G8G3Z4-F1
#
_cell.length_a   1.000
_cell.length_b   1.000
_cell.length_c   1.000
_cell.angle_alpha   90.00
_cell.angle_beta   90.00
_cell.angle_gamma   90.00
#
_symmetry.space_group_name_H-M   'P 1'
#
loop_
_entity.id
_entity.type
_entity.pdbx_description
1 polymer ?
#
loop_
_entity_poly.entity_id
_entity_poly.type
_entity_poly.pdbx_seq_one_letter_code
_entity_poly.pdbx_strand_id
1 'polypeptide(L)'
;MPSREGSTVLRLGAVRRGLDALDASGSGDAGRLVVTHGEPHPGNAVRTATGLVLVDWDTARRAEPERDLWLVAARADLDVVARYEDLTAGAVERSRLRARERRWGLADVASFVPDLLAAEHAGADTAWQLEALARTIDTL
;
A
#
# COMPACT_ATOMS: atom_id res chain seq x y z
N MET A 1 26.47 7.86 -22.15
CA MET A 1 25.91 7.55 -20.82
C MET A 1 24.85 8.59 -20.50
N PRO A 2 23.63 8.20 -20.10
CA PRO A 2 22.64 9.21 -19.67
C PRO A 2 23.16 9.95 -18.43
N SER A 3 22.91 11.26 -18.35
CA SER A 3 23.18 12.05 -17.16
C SER A 3 22.41 11.47 -15.95
N ARG A 4 22.93 11.65 -14.74
CA ARG A 4 22.28 11.18 -13.49
C ARG A 4 20.82 11.62 -13.39
N GLU A 5 20.51 12.84 -13.84
CA GLU A 5 19.15 13.38 -13.91
C GLU A 5 18.28 12.65 -14.93
N GLY A 6 18.75 12.44 -16.17
CA GLY A 6 18.01 11.71 -17.20
C GLY A 6 17.74 10.24 -16.84
N SER A 7 18.68 9.62 -16.12
CA SER A 7 18.52 8.25 -15.61
C SER A 7 17.49 8.16 -14.48
N THR A 8 17.33 9.22 -13.68
CA THR A 8 16.36 9.30 -12.58
C THR A 8 14.94 9.52 -13.09
N VAL A 9 14.76 10.43 -14.06
CA VAL A 9 13.46 10.68 -14.72
C VAL A 9 12.91 9.41 -15.39
N LEU A 10 13.76 8.65 -16.10
CA LEU A 10 13.35 7.39 -16.74
C LEU A 10 12.87 6.34 -15.73
N ARG A 11 13.49 6.27 -14.54
CA ARG A 11 13.11 5.33 -13.48
C ARG A 11 11.80 5.72 -12.82
N LEU A 12 11.59 7.01 -12.51
CA LEU A 12 10.31 7.50 -11.99
C LEU A 12 9.15 7.28 -12.98
N GLY A 13 9.41 7.46 -14.28
CA GLY A 13 8.45 7.14 -15.32
C GLY A 13 8.08 5.64 -15.38
N ALA A 14 9.02 4.75 -15.06
CA ALA A 14 8.74 3.31 -14.98
C ALA A 14 7.87 2.97 -13.75
N VAL A 15 8.13 3.59 -12.60
CA VAL A 15 7.30 3.44 -11.39
C VAL A 15 5.86 3.88 -11.66
N ARG A 16 5.67 5.04 -12.31
CA ARG A 16 4.33 5.52 -12.68
C ARG A 16 3.58 4.54 -13.58
N ARG A 17 4.22 4.01 -14.62
CA ARG A 17 3.61 3.00 -15.50
C ARG A 17 3.26 1.70 -14.76
N GLY A 18 4.08 1.30 -13.80
CA GLY A 18 3.79 0.15 -12.92
C GLY A 18 2.53 0.38 -12.09
N LEU A 19 2.37 1.57 -11.52
CA LEU A 19 1.15 1.97 -10.80
C LEU A 19 -0.09 1.92 -11.70
N ASP A 20 0.00 2.47 -12.91
CA ASP A 20 -1.11 2.50 -13.86
C ASP A 20 -1.54 1.07 -14.27
N ALA A 21 -0.57 0.18 -14.51
CA ALA A 21 -0.85 -1.22 -14.85
C ALA A 21 -1.54 -1.99 -13.70
N LEU A 22 -1.16 -1.70 -12.45
CA LEU A 22 -1.78 -2.30 -11.27
C LEU A 22 -3.20 -1.77 -11.03
N ASP A 23 -3.45 -0.48 -11.31
CA ASP A 23 -4.81 0.09 -11.26
C ASP A 23 -5.74 -0.52 -12.31
N ALA A 24 -5.25 -0.68 -13.54
CA ALA A 24 -6.02 -1.28 -14.63
C ALA A 24 -6.38 -2.75 -14.39
N SER A 25 -5.60 -3.46 -13.56
CA SER A 25 -5.87 -4.86 -13.18
C SER A 25 -6.94 -5.01 -12.10
N GLY A 26 -7.37 -3.90 -11.49
CA GLY A 26 -8.29 -3.87 -10.34
C GLY A 26 -9.70 -3.36 -10.64
N SER A 27 -10.10 -3.18 -11.90
CA SER A 27 -11.47 -2.77 -12.26
C SER A 27 -12.46 -3.92 -11.99
N GLY A 28 -13.16 -3.80 -10.85
CA GLY A 28 -13.89 -4.87 -10.18
C GLY A 28 -15.30 -5.17 -10.67
N ASP A 29 -15.66 -6.43 -10.44
CA ASP A 29 -17.03 -6.94 -10.40
C ASP A 29 -17.82 -6.23 -9.28
N ALA A 30 -18.87 -5.49 -9.66
CA ALA A 30 -19.68 -4.70 -8.74
C ALA A 30 -20.33 -5.55 -7.62
N GLY A 31 -20.46 -6.86 -7.81
CA GLY A 31 -20.99 -7.80 -6.82
C GLY A 31 -20.12 -8.00 -5.57
N ARG A 32 -18.85 -7.60 -5.58
CA ARG A 32 -17.88 -7.88 -4.51
C ARG A 32 -17.47 -6.68 -3.65
N LEU A 33 -18.09 -5.52 -3.85
CA LEU A 33 -17.67 -4.29 -3.18
C LEU A 33 -18.14 -4.22 -1.72
N VAL A 34 -17.20 -4.07 -0.79
CA VAL A 34 -17.43 -3.86 0.65
C VAL A 34 -16.93 -2.48 1.08
N VAL A 35 -17.33 -2.01 2.27
CA VAL A 35 -16.69 -0.83 2.87
C VAL A 35 -15.26 -1.20 3.25
N THR A 36 -14.31 -0.39 2.79
CA THR A 36 -12.88 -0.55 3.06
C THR A 36 -12.33 0.73 3.65
N HIS A 37 -11.44 0.60 4.64
CA HIS A 37 -10.70 1.66 5.28
C HIS A 37 -9.73 2.31 4.28
N GLY A 38 -8.82 1.52 3.71
CA GLY A 38 -7.80 1.94 2.75
C GLY A 38 -6.39 1.81 3.26
N GLU A 39 -6.19 2.23 4.50
CA GLU A 39 -4.89 2.20 5.17
C GLU A 39 -4.99 1.56 6.57
N PRO A 40 -5.43 0.29 6.70
CA PRO A 40 -5.66 -0.37 7.99
C PRO A 40 -4.33 -0.79 8.66
N HIS A 41 -3.32 0.08 8.66
CA HIS A 41 -2.01 -0.20 9.24
C HIS A 41 -2.01 -0.06 10.77
N PRO A 42 -1.05 -0.68 11.48
CA PRO A 42 -1.00 -0.62 12.94
C PRO A 42 -1.06 0.80 13.53
N GLY A 43 -0.52 1.81 12.83
CA GLY A 43 -0.63 3.22 13.23
C GLY A 43 -2.07 3.77 13.31
N ASN A 44 -3.01 3.18 12.56
CA ASN A 44 -4.43 3.56 12.54
C ASN A 44 -5.28 2.67 13.45
N ALA A 45 -4.66 1.74 14.19
CA ALA A 45 -5.33 0.89 15.17
C ALA A 45 -5.05 1.40 16.60
N VAL A 46 -6.08 1.91 17.27
CA VAL A 46 -5.97 2.42 18.64
C VAL A 46 -6.56 1.41 19.62
N ARG A 47 -5.78 1.04 20.64
CA ARG A 47 -6.27 0.22 21.75
C ARG A 47 -6.98 1.10 22.78
N THR A 48 -8.25 0.83 23.02
CA THR A 48 -9.07 1.46 24.06
C THR A 48 -9.35 0.48 25.20
N ALA A 49 -10.02 0.95 26.25
CA ALA A 49 -10.46 0.09 27.36
C ALA A 49 -11.46 -1.00 26.92
N THR A 50 -12.18 -0.81 25.81
CA THR A 50 -13.22 -1.73 25.32
C THR A 50 -12.78 -2.56 24.11
N GLY A 51 -11.60 -2.31 23.55
CA GLY A 51 -11.08 -3.05 22.41
C GLY A 51 -10.25 -2.22 21.44
N LEU A 52 -9.97 -2.80 20.27
CA LEU A 52 -9.32 -2.10 19.16
C LEU A 52 -10.34 -1.31 18.36
N VAL A 53 -9.98 -0.08 18.00
CA VAL A 53 -10.75 0.77 17.07
C VAL A 53 -9.85 1.23 15.93
N LEU A 54 -10.42 1.38 14.74
CA LEU A 54 -9.75 2.02 13.60
C LEU A 54 -10.06 3.51 13.58
N VAL A 55 -9.04 4.33 13.33
CA VAL A 55 -9.12 5.78 13.15
C VAL A 55 -8.62 6.16 11.75
N ASP A 56 -8.76 7.43 11.36
CA ASP A 56 -8.36 7.93 10.04
C ASP A 56 -9.16 7.33 8.87
N TRP A 57 -10.48 7.62 8.90
CA TRP A 57 -11.45 7.12 7.92
C TRP A 57 -11.54 7.97 6.63
N ASP A 58 -10.65 8.95 6.43
CA ASP A 58 -10.73 9.89 5.30
C ASP A 58 -10.51 9.19 3.93
N THR A 59 -9.85 8.03 3.94
CA THR A 59 -9.61 7.22 2.74
C THR A 59 -10.67 6.14 2.52
N ALA A 60 -11.73 6.11 3.34
CA ALA A 60 -12.73 5.06 3.28
C ALA A 60 -13.56 5.10 1.99
N ARG A 61 -13.78 3.94 1.37
CA ARG A 61 -14.63 3.81 0.18
C ARG A 61 -15.16 2.39 -0.02
N ARG A 62 -16.13 2.24 -0.93
CA ARG A 62 -16.49 0.91 -1.43
C ARG A 62 -15.43 0.40 -2.42
N ALA A 63 -14.86 -0.76 -2.13
CA ALA A 63 -13.86 -1.42 -2.95
C ALA A 63 -13.91 -2.93 -2.70
N GLU A 64 -13.16 -3.72 -3.47
CA GLU A 64 -12.98 -5.14 -3.16
C GLU A 64 -12.20 -5.32 -1.84
N PRO A 65 -12.47 -6.38 -1.06
CA PRO A 65 -11.88 -6.58 0.27
C PRO A 65 -10.35 -6.62 0.25
N GLU A 66 -9.74 -7.03 -0.88
CA GLU A 66 -8.30 -7.06 -1.05
C GLU A 66 -7.63 -5.69 -0.87
N ARG A 67 -8.37 -4.58 -1.00
CA ARG A 67 -7.86 -3.23 -0.71
C ARG A 67 -7.33 -3.10 0.72
N ASP A 68 -7.96 -3.76 1.68
CA ASP A 68 -7.56 -3.70 3.10
C ASP A 68 -6.83 -4.97 3.55
N LEU A 69 -7.28 -6.13 3.06
CA LEU A 69 -6.77 -7.43 3.53
C LEU A 69 -5.30 -7.67 3.19
N TRP A 70 -4.78 -7.07 2.11
CA TRP A 70 -3.39 -7.30 1.70
C TRP A 70 -2.40 -6.95 2.81
N LEU A 71 -2.65 -5.86 3.53
CA LEU A 71 -1.74 -5.33 4.53
C LEU A 71 -1.68 -6.25 5.76
N VAL A 72 -2.85 -6.73 6.19
CA VAL A 72 -3.00 -7.65 7.32
C VAL A 72 -2.45 -9.02 6.93
N ALA A 73 -2.76 -9.52 5.73
CA ALA A 73 -2.28 -10.80 5.22
C ALA A 73 -0.75 -10.84 5.06
N ALA A 74 -0.11 -9.73 4.69
CA ALA A 74 1.34 -9.64 4.56
C ALA A 74 2.08 -9.58 5.92
N ARG A 75 1.39 -9.21 7.01
CA ARG A 75 2.03 -8.87 8.30
C ARG A 75 1.55 -9.70 9.49
N ALA A 76 0.47 -10.47 9.35
CA ALA A 76 -0.05 -11.34 10.40
C ALA A 76 0.48 -12.76 10.26
N ASP A 77 0.78 -13.40 11.39
CA ASP A 77 1.03 -14.85 11.47
C ASP A 77 -0.31 -15.62 11.50
N LEU A 78 -1.18 -15.34 10.52
CA LEU A 78 -2.53 -15.88 10.41
C LEU A 78 -2.88 -16.08 8.94
N ASP A 79 -3.67 -17.11 8.63
CA ASP A 79 -4.32 -17.22 7.31
C ASP A 79 -5.52 -16.25 7.26
N VAL A 80 -5.21 -14.98 7.01
CA VAL A 80 -6.18 -13.89 6.92
C VAL A 80 -7.23 -14.16 5.83
N VAL A 81 -6.82 -14.82 4.73
CA VAL A 81 -7.72 -15.16 3.63
C VAL A 81 -8.77 -16.16 4.10
N ALA A 82 -8.33 -17.31 4.64
CA ALA A 82 -9.24 -18.32 5.15
C ALA A 82 -10.16 -17.74 6.25
N ARG A 83 -9.58 -16.96 7.17
CA ARG A 83 -10.34 -16.35 8.26
C ARG A 83 -11.43 -15.38 7.77
N TYR A 84 -11.13 -14.58 6.74
CA TYR A 84 -12.09 -13.64 6.16
C TYR A 84 -13.20 -14.37 5.39
N GLU A 85 -12.83 -15.39 4.60
CA GLU A 85 -13.79 -16.21 3.85
C GLU A 85 -14.75 -16.94 4.78
N ASP A 86 -14.25 -17.50 5.89
CA ASP A 86 -15.07 -18.15 6.93
C ASP A 86 -16.07 -17.19 7.59
N LEU A 87 -15.72 -15.91 7.75
CA LEU A 87 -16.55 -14.92 8.43
C LEU A 87 -17.57 -14.24 7.52
N THR A 88 -17.31 -14.15 6.21
CA THR A 88 -18.06 -13.27 5.30
C THR A 88 -18.66 -13.99 4.10
N ALA A 89 -18.29 -15.24 3.86
CA ALA A 89 -18.58 -16.00 2.63
C ALA A 89 -18.10 -15.30 1.33
N GLY A 90 -17.31 -14.24 1.42
CA GLY A 90 -16.78 -13.50 0.29
C GLY A 90 -15.41 -14.02 -0.12
N ALA A 91 -15.29 -14.49 -1.37
CA ALA A 91 -14.01 -14.97 -1.92
C ALA A 91 -12.95 -13.86 -1.95
N VAL A 92 -11.72 -14.20 -1.63
CA VAL A 92 -10.56 -13.30 -1.63
C VAL A 92 -9.51 -13.80 -2.62
N GLU A 93 -9.17 -12.96 -3.58
CA GLU A 93 -8.21 -13.30 -4.63
C GLU A 93 -6.78 -13.00 -4.17
N ARG A 94 -6.00 -14.05 -3.89
CA ARG A 94 -4.59 -13.90 -3.46
C ARG A 94 -3.73 -13.13 -4.47
N SER A 95 -4.03 -13.22 -5.76
CA SER A 95 -3.36 -12.45 -6.81
C SER A 95 -3.59 -10.94 -6.66
N ARG A 96 -4.80 -10.54 -6.27
CA ARG A 96 -5.16 -9.14 -6.01
C ARG A 96 -4.51 -8.61 -4.72
N LEU A 97 -4.35 -9.45 -3.69
CA LEU A 97 -3.57 -9.07 -2.50
C LEU A 97 -2.12 -8.72 -2.86
N ARG A 98 -1.46 -9.59 -3.64
CA ARG A 98 -0.08 -9.33 -4.10
C ARG A 98 0.02 -8.09 -5.00
N ALA A 99 -0.97 -7.85 -5.85
CA ALA A 99 -1.02 -6.67 -6.68
C ALA A 99 -1.15 -5.38 -5.84
N ARG A 100 -1.95 -5.42 -4.76
CA ARG A 100 -2.10 -4.30 -3.81
C ARG A 100 -0.82 -4.02 -3.04
N GLU A 101 -0.15 -5.05 -2.56
CA GLU A 101 1.14 -4.94 -1.87
C GLU A 101 2.19 -4.27 -2.76
N ARG A 102 2.35 -4.74 -4.01
CA ARG A 102 3.28 -4.12 -4.95
C ARG A 102 2.89 -2.68 -5.29
N ARG A 103 1.59 -2.42 -5.46
CA ARG A 103 1.11 -1.07 -5.74
C ARG A 103 1.50 -0.12 -4.60
N TRP A 104 1.31 -0.55 -3.36
CA TRP A 104 1.67 0.24 -2.19
C TRP A 104 3.17 0.55 -2.17
N GLY A 105 4.03 -0.45 -2.35
CA GLY A 105 5.48 -0.23 -2.38
C GLY A 105 5.91 0.71 -3.52
N LEU A 106 5.30 0.59 -4.70
CA LEU A 106 5.56 1.54 -5.80
C LEU A 106 5.03 2.95 -5.51
N ALA A 107 3.93 3.09 -4.77
CA ALA A 107 3.39 4.39 -4.37
C ALA A 107 4.31 5.07 -3.34
N ASP A 108 4.83 4.34 -2.37
CA ASP A 108 5.84 4.82 -1.41
C ASP A 108 7.09 5.31 -2.15
N VAL A 109 7.63 4.53 -3.10
CA VAL A 109 8.77 4.95 -3.93
C VAL A 109 8.44 6.23 -4.72
N ALA A 110 7.26 6.28 -5.33
CA ALA A 110 6.81 7.45 -6.09
C ALA A 110 6.62 8.70 -5.22
N SER A 111 6.33 8.53 -3.92
CA SER A 111 6.17 9.62 -2.96
C SER A 111 7.52 10.06 -2.38
N PHE A 112 8.34 9.13 -1.88
CA PHE A 112 9.56 9.46 -1.15
C PHE A 112 10.68 9.97 -2.07
N VAL A 113 10.84 9.39 -3.27
CA VAL A 113 11.98 9.72 -4.12
C VAL A 113 11.97 11.20 -4.58
N PRO A 114 10.86 11.79 -5.06
CA PRO A 114 10.82 13.20 -5.40
C PRO A 114 11.13 14.12 -4.22
N ASP A 115 10.54 13.85 -3.05
CA ASP A 115 10.74 14.65 -1.84
C ASP A 115 12.20 14.62 -1.38
N LEU A 116 12.81 13.43 -1.35
CA LEU A 116 14.21 13.24 -0.99
C LEU A 116 15.18 13.91 -1.97
N LEU A 117 14.85 13.95 -3.27
CA LEU A 117 15.66 14.63 -4.28
C LEU A 117 15.52 16.16 -4.22
N ALA A 118 14.36 16.66 -3.78
CA ALA A 118 14.09 18.08 -3.65
C ALA A 118 14.54 18.65 -2.29
N ALA A 119 14.84 17.80 -1.30
CA ALA A 119 15.25 18.23 0.03
C ALA A 119 16.60 18.98 0.00
N GLU A 120 16.58 20.26 0.40
CA GLU A 120 17.79 21.09 0.47
C GLU A 120 18.69 20.70 1.65
N HIS A 121 18.12 20.16 2.73
CA HIS A 121 18.84 19.80 3.96
C HIS A 121 18.32 18.47 4.53
N ALA A 122 19.22 17.67 5.07
CA ALA A 122 18.86 16.48 5.83
C ALA A 122 18.29 16.86 7.20
N GLY A 123 17.11 16.32 7.52
CA GLY A 123 16.42 16.42 8.80
C GLY A 123 15.75 15.12 9.21
N ALA A 124 14.98 15.17 10.30
CA ALA A 124 14.28 14.00 10.84
C ALA A 124 13.34 13.35 9.80
N ASP A 125 12.61 14.15 9.03
CA ASP A 125 11.67 13.66 8.01
C ASP A 125 12.39 12.95 6.87
N THR A 126 13.47 13.54 6.33
CA THR A 126 14.26 12.90 5.27
C THR A 126 14.96 11.63 5.76
N ALA A 127 15.38 11.58 7.03
CA ALA A 127 15.97 10.37 7.60
C ALA A 127 14.93 9.26 7.72
N TRP A 128 13.72 9.60 8.20
CA TRP A 128 12.60 8.67 8.27
C TRP A 128 12.16 8.17 6.87
N GLN A 129 12.05 9.08 5.89
CA GLN A 129 11.70 8.73 4.51
C GLN A 129 12.74 7.82 3.85
N LEU A 130 14.05 8.05 4.10
CA LEU A 130 15.12 7.17 3.62
C LEU A 130 15.02 5.77 4.22
N GLU A 131 14.77 5.68 5.53
CA GLU A 131 14.61 4.41 6.23
C GLU A 131 13.37 3.65 5.74
N ALA A 132 12.26 4.35 5.55
CA ALA A 132 11.03 3.80 4.99
C ALA A 132 11.24 3.31 3.55
N LEU A 133 11.88 4.11 2.70
CA LEU A 133 12.20 3.75 1.32
C LEU A 133 13.10 2.51 1.24
N ALA A 134 14.13 2.41 2.09
CA ALA A 134 15.02 1.26 2.13
C ALA A 134 14.25 -0.03 2.47
N ARG A 135 13.41 0.00 3.51
CA ARG A 135 12.55 -1.14 3.86
C ARG A 135 11.60 -1.52 2.73
N THR A 136 11.00 -0.55 2.05
CA THR A 136 10.09 -0.81 0.93
C THR A 136 10.83 -1.51 -0.21
N ILE A 137 12.03 -1.04 -0.58
CA ILE A 137 12.84 -1.65 -1.65
C ILE A 137 13.23 -3.09 -1.31
N ASP A 138 13.59 -3.39 -0.06
CA ASP A 138 13.95 -4.75 0.35
C ASP A 138 12.78 -5.75 0.26
N THR A 139 11.55 -5.26 0.21
CA THR A 139 10.31 -6.06 0.16
C THR A 139 9.66 -6.14 -1.22
N LEU A 140 10.15 -5.38 -2.21
CA LEU A 140 9.66 -5.37 -3.60
C LEU A 140 10.32 -6.47 -4.45
#